data_AF-A0A645IA32-F1
#
_entry.id   AF-A0A645IA32-F1
#
_cell.length_a   1.000
_cell.length_b   1.000
_cell.length_c   1.000
_cell.angle_alpha   90.00
_cell.angle_beta   90.00
_cell.angle_gamma   90.00
#
_symmetry.space_group_name_H-M   'P 1'
#
loop_
_entity.id
_entity.type
_entity.pdbx_description
1 polymer ?
#
loop_
_entity_poly.entity_id
_entity_poly.type
_entity_poly.pdbx_seq_one_letter_code
_entity_poly.pdbx_strand_id
1 'polypeptide(L)'
;MPDYHCCHIDDNLATLSNLVLLRLEEDEDLRAMYLMGLDHFWHYERIERNPLFNMVYGIFTGSPCDIDSAVYNLKDMNLDLLCYSIDATGRDDIEIDCDPEMLGEPCHLKVPLDYSESVKHNFDQQVFKIKSDSGYGIEYPTVYLLPYWIGRYYKIIKESEKDLK
;
A
#
# COMPACT_ATOMS: atom_id res chain seq x y z
N MET A 1 -21.54 -7.07 2.88
CA MET A 1 -21.52 -6.48 1.53
C MET A 1 -20.06 -6.20 1.25
N PRO A 2 -19.49 -6.68 0.14
CA PRO A 2 -18.13 -6.30 -0.23
C PRO A 2 -18.06 -4.78 -0.40
N ASP A 3 -17.00 -4.14 0.09
CA ASP A 3 -16.76 -2.70 -0.09
C ASP A 3 -16.04 -2.38 -1.41
N TYR A 4 -15.60 -3.43 -2.12
CA TYR A 4 -14.90 -3.40 -3.40
C TYR A 4 -13.67 -2.47 -3.43
N HIS A 5 -12.94 -2.32 -2.33
CA HIS A 5 -11.75 -1.46 -2.26
C HIS A 5 -12.05 -0.01 -2.69
N CYS A 6 -13.22 0.52 -2.35
CA CYS A 6 -13.63 1.85 -2.80
C CYS A 6 -13.10 3.01 -1.93
N CYS A 7 -12.70 2.75 -0.68
CA CYS A 7 -12.32 3.80 0.29
C CYS A 7 -11.04 3.42 1.06
N HIS A 8 -9.95 4.14 0.79
CA HIS A 8 -8.58 3.79 1.26
C HIS A 8 -8.05 4.63 2.42
N ILE A 9 -8.67 5.76 2.68
CA ILE A 9 -8.22 6.68 3.75
C ILE A 9 -8.30 6.03 5.14
N ASP A 10 -9.34 5.21 5.36
CA ASP A 10 -9.54 4.51 6.61
C ASP A 10 -8.53 3.36 6.78
N ASP A 11 -8.04 2.77 5.69
CA ASP A 11 -7.06 1.68 5.68
C ASP A 11 -5.66 2.17 6.04
N ASN A 12 -5.25 3.31 5.49
CA ASN A 12 -4.01 3.96 5.88
C ASN A 12 -4.06 4.43 7.34
N LEU A 13 -5.16 5.05 7.75
CA LEU A 13 -5.36 5.44 9.15
C LEU A 13 -5.34 4.21 10.08
N ALA A 14 -5.99 3.12 9.72
CA ALA A 14 -5.99 1.87 10.47
C ALA A 14 -4.57 1.29 10.58
N THR A 15 -3.80 1.31 9.50
CA THR A 15 -2.40 0.85 9.50
C THR A 15 -1.54 1.66 10.45
N LEU A 16 -1.60 2.99 10.37
CA LEU A 16 -0.85 3.89 11.24
C LEU A 16 -1.28 3.77 12.70
N SER A 17 -2.57 3.57 12.94
CA SER A 17 -3.11 3.35 14.27
C SER A 17 -2.61 2.04 14.87
N ASN A 18 -2.62 0.95 14.11
CA ASN A 18 -2.06 -0.35 14.52
C ASN A 18 -0.57 -0.25 14.84
N LEU A 19 0.20 0.53 14.05
CA LEU A 19 1.62 0.77 14.33
C LEU A 19 1.85 1.41 15.70
N VAL A 20 1.00 2.34 16.12
CA VAL A 20 1.11 3.00 17.44
C VAL A 20 0.61 2.07 18.54
N LEU A 21 -0.56 1.45 18.37
CA LEU A 21 -1.18 0.56 19.34
C LEU A 21 -0.27 -0.63 19.65
N LEU A 22 0.18 -1.36 18.63
CA LEU A 22 1.05 -2.53 18.81
C LEU A 22 2.47 -2.16 19.25
N ARG A 23 2.86 -0.89 19.24
CA ARG A 23 4.14 -0.45 19.81
C ARG A 23 4.04 -0.13 21.30
N LEU A 24 2.89 0.36 21.75
CA LEU A 24 2.71 0.90 23.10
C LEU A 24 1.87 0.00 24.01
N GLU A 25 1.03 -0.86 23.45
CA GLU A 25 0.16 -1.74 24.20
C GLU A 25 0.96 -2.83 24.92
N GLU A 26 0.78 -2.89 26.25
CA GLU A 26 1.42 -3.85 27.14
C GLU A 26 0.43 -4.96 27.55
N ASP A 27 -0.88 -4.70 27.48
CA ASP A 27 -1.90 -5.71 27.77
C ASP A 27 -1.95 -6.79 26.69
N GLU A 28 -1.69 -8.04 27.09
CA GLU A 28 -1.58 -9.17 26.16
C GLU A 28 -2.91 -9.48 25.44
N ASP A 29 -4.06 -9.29 26.10
CA ASP A 29 -5.37 -9.58 25.53
C ASP A 29 -5.73 -8.53 24.47
N LEU A 30 -5.52 -7.24 24.77
CA LEU A 30 -5.73 -6.16 23.79
C LEU A 30 -4.78 -6.29 22.60
N ARG A 31 -3.51 -6.61 22.88
CA ARG A 31 -2.51 -6.82 21.84
C ARG A 31 -2.90 -7.97 20.89
N ALA A 32 -3.42 -9.08 21.43
CA ALA A 32 -3.91 -10.19 20.62
C ALA A 32 -5.09 -9.78 19.72
N MET A 33 -6.01 -8.95 20.22
CA MET A 33 -7.12 -8.43 19.43
C MET A 33 -6.64 -7.53 18.28
N TYR A 34 -5.66 -6.66 18.53
CA TYR A 34 -5.09 -5.81 17.49
C TYR A 34 -4.35 -6.62 16.42
N LEU A 35 -3.58 -7.64 16.82
CA LEU A 35 -2.91 -8.54 15.87
C LEU A 35 -3.92 -9.30 14.99
N MET A 36 -5.03 -9.79 15.58
CA MET A 36 -6.10 -10.43 14.82
C MET A 36 -6.75 -9.47 13.81
N GLY A 37 -7.03 -8.23 14.23
CA GLY A 37 -7.57 -7.20 13.34
C GLY A 37 -6.61 -6.86 12.20
N LEU A 38 -5.32 -6.68 12.53
CA LEU A 38 -4.26 -6.41 11.56
C LEU A 38 -4.10 -7.56 10.56
N ASP A 39 -4.25 -8.81 11.00
CA ASP A 39 -4.18 -9.98 10.11
C ASP A 39 -5.32 -10.03 9.10
N HIS A 40 -6.55 -9.83 9.55
CA HIS A 40 -7.70 -9.75 8.63
C HIS A 40 -7.57 -8.57 7.66
N PHE A 41 -7.19 -7.40 8.18
CA PHE A 41 -6.98 -6.20 7.38
C PHE A 41 -5.92 -6.42 6.31
N TRP A 42 -4.74 -6.92 6.68
CA TRP A 42 -3.65 -7.14 5.73
C TRP A 42 -4.01 -8.17 4.66
N HIS A 43 -4.71 -9.25 5.01
CA HIS A 43 -5.15 -10.24 4.02
C HIS A 43 -6.14 -9.66 3.01
N TYR A 44 -6.99 -8.72 3.44
CA TYR A 44 -7.92 -8.02 2.56
C TYR A 44 -7.17 -7.07 1.62
N GLU A 45 -6.30 -6.21 2.16
CA GLU A 45 -5.54 -5.21 1.39
C GLU A 45 -4.29 -5.75 0.69
N ARG A 46 -4.01 -7.06 0.81
CA ARG A 46 -2.81 -7.68 0.24
C ARG A 46 -2.69 -7.44 -1.27
N ILE A 47 -3.84 -7.40 -1.96
CA ILE A 47 -3.92 -7.17 -3.41
C ILE A 47 -3.37 -5.82 -3.84
N GLU A 48 -3.36 -4.82 -2.95
CA GLU A 48 -2.82 -3.49 -3.22
C GLU A 48 -1.30 -3.46 -3.35
N ARG A 49 -0.64 -4.49 -2.79
CA ARG A 49 0.82 -4.58 -2.70
C ARG A 49 1.44 -3.36 -2.01
N ASN A 50 0.70 -2.73 -1.09
CA ASN A 50 1.10 -1.49 -0.43
C ASN A 50 2.36 -1.69 0.44
N PRO A 51 3.47 -0.97 0.17
CA PRO A 51 4.70 -1.11 0.94
C PRO A 51 4.53 -0.86 2.43
N LEU A 52 3.72 0.13 2.84
CA LEU A 52 3.53 0.45 4.25
C LEU A 52 2.80 -0.69 4.97
N PHE A 53 1.74 -1.22 4.35
CA PHE A 53 0.90 -2.24 4.96
C PHE A 53 1.71 -3.54 5.13
N ASN A 54 2.48 -3.91 4.11
CA ASN A 54 3.39 -5.05 4.16
C ASN A 54 4.47 -4.90 5.24
N MET A 55 5.05 -3.69 5.38
CA MET A 55 6.06 -3.43 6.42
C MET A 55 5.44 -3.54 7.82
N VAL A 56 4.30 -2.88 8.08
CA VAL A 56 3.65 -2.90 9.40
C VAL A 56 3.23 -4.31 9.79
N TYR A 57 2.61 -5.07 8.87
CA TYR A 57 2.25 -6.46 9.12
C TYR A 57 3.47 -7.31 9.47
N GLY A 58 4.54 -7.23 8.69
CA GLY A 58 5.77 -7.99 8.93
C GLY A 58 6.49 -7.65 10.24
N ILE A 59 6.40 -6.40 10.70
CA ILE A 59 7.01 -5.97 11.97
C ILE A 59 6.38 -6.67 13.17
N PHE A 60 5.05 -6.78 13.20
CA PHE A 60 4.34 -7.18 14.41
C PHE A 60 3.97 -8.66 14.46
N THR A 61 3.77 -9.31 13.30
CA THR A 61 3.37 -10.72 13.28
C THR A 61 4.56 -11.66 13.20
N GLY A 62 5.67 -11.24 12.57
CA GLY A 62 6.78 -12.13 12.25
C GLY A 62 6.43 -13.26 11.27
N SER A 63 5.23 -13.23 10.69
CA SER A 63 4.73 -14.19 9.71
C SER A 63 5.36 -13.96 8.34
N PRO A 64 5.37 -14.98 7.45
CA PRO A 64 5.66 -14.77 6.04
C PRO A 64 4.75 -13.66 5.48
N CYS A 65 5.37 -12.59 5.00
CA CYS A 65 4.69 -11.42 4.48
C CYS A 65 5.40 -10.94 3.22
N ASP A 66 4.71 -10.15 2.40
CA ASP A 66 5.17 -9.77 1.07
C ASP A 66 6.19 -8.62 1.11
N ILE A 67 7.23 -8.76 1.93
CA ILE A 67 8.33 -7.78 2.05
C ILE A 67 9.06 -7.63 0.72
N ASP A 68 9.24 -8.72 -0.03
CA ASP A 68 9.84 -8.66 -1.37
C ASP A 68 9.00 -7.79 -2.32
N SER A 69 7.67 -7.89 -2.23
CA SER A 69 6.74 -7.02 -2.97
C SER A 69 6.87 -5.56 -2.53
N ALA A 70 6.94 -5.31 -1.23
CA ALA A 70 7.15 -3.97 -0.69
C ALA A 70 8.48 -3.34 -1.17
N VAL A 71 9.57 -4.11 -1.20
CA VAL A 71 10.87 -3.66 -1.70
C VAL A 71 10.86 -3.44 -3.20
N TYR A 72 10.19 -4.31 -3.97
CA TYR A 72 10.01 -4.13 -5.40
C TYR A 72 9.25 -2.84 -5.69
N ASN A 73 8.11 -2.62 -5.04
CA ASN A 73 7.28 -1.44 -5.24
C ASN A 73 7.97 -0.14 -4.81
N LEU A 74 8.77 -0.16 -3.73
CA LEU A 74 9.61 0.99 -3.38
C LEU A 74 10.63 1.32 -4.48
N LYS A 75 11.22 0.31 -5.13
CA LYS A 75 12.18 0.52 -6.24
C LYS A 75 11.50 1.01 -7.52
N ASP A 76 10.29 0.56 -7.75
CA ASP A 76 9.51 0.88 -8.95
C ASP A 76 8.84 2.26 -8.89
N MET A 77 8.59 2.78 -7.68
CA MET A 77 7.99 4.09 -7.46
C MET A 77 8.82 5.24 -8.05
N ASN A 78 8.14 6.17 -8.74
CA ASN A 78 8.75 7.37 -9.29
C ASN A 78 9.22 8.33 -8.18
N LEU A 79 10.54 8.53 -8.07
CA LEU A 79 11.15 9.36 -7.01
C LEU A 79 11.14 10.87 -7.29
N ASP A 80 10.73 11.27 -8.49
CA ASP A 80 10.55 12.69 -8.85
C ASP A 80 9.27 13.28 -8.24
N LEU A 81 8.42 12.42 -7.67
CA LEU A 81 7.13 12.75 -7.03
C LEU A 81 6.13 13.42 -7.97
N LEU A 82 6.36 13.38 -9.29
CA LEU A 82 5.42 13.95 -10.25
C LEU A 82 4.25 12.99 -10.46
N CYS A 83 3.03 13.49 -10.32
CA CYS A 83 1.85 12.72 -10.68
C CYS A 83 1.62 12.84 -12.20
N TYR A 84 2.07 11.83 -12.94
CA TYR A 84 1.88 11.76 -14.39
C TYR A 84 0.42 11.52 -14.76
N SER A 85 0.00 12.05 -15.92
CA SER A 85 -1.29 11.69 -16.51
C SER A 85 -1.20 10.26 -17.05
N ILE A 86 -2.06 9.38 -16.56
CA ILE A 86 -2.09 7.96 -16.94
C ILE A 86 -3.46 7.64 -17.51
N ASP A 87 -3.47 6.89 -18.61
CA ASP A 87 -4.69 6.37 -19.24
C ASP A 87 -4.40 4.95 -19.73
N ALA A 88 -4.81 3.96 -18.95
CA ALA A 88 -4.62 2.55 -19.26
C ALA A 88 -5.81 1.93 -20.03
N THR A 89 -6.81 2.72 -20.44
CA THR A 89 -8.03 2.19 -21.08
C THR A 89 -7.79 1.44 -22.39
N GLY A 90 -6.69 1.73 -23.09
CA GLY A 90 -6.31 1.06 -24.34
C GLY A 90 -5.45 -0.19 -24.16
N ARG A 91 -5.22 -0.64 -22.92
CA ARG A 91 -4.45 -1.86 -22.63
C ARG A 91 -5.33 -3.10 -22.79
N ASP A 92 -4.84 -4.09 -23.52
CA ASP A 92 -5.53 -5.37 -23.71
C ASP A 92 -5.21 -6.37 -22.58
N ASP A 93 -4.19 -6.10 -21.77
CA ASP A 93 -3.68 -6.99 -20.71
C ASP A 93 -4.30 -6.73 -19.33
N ILE A 94 -5.21 -5.76 -19.20
CA ILE A 94 -5.85 -5.42 -17.92
C ILE A 94 -7.22 -6.08 -17.78
N GLU A 95 -7.52 -6.56 -16.57
CA GLU A 95 -8.86 -7.00 -16.17
C GLU A 95 -9.57 -5.88 -15.40
N ILE A 96 -10.84 -5.63 -15.76
CA ILE A 96 -11.68 -4.60 -15.14
C ILE A 96 -12.75 -5.28 -14.27
N ASP A 97 -12.94 -4.75 -13.07
CA ASP A 97 -14.07 -5.07 -12.19
C ASP A 97 -15.08 -3.91 -12.22
N CYS A 98 -16.36 -4.25 -12.45
CA CYS A 98 -17.49 -3.33 -12.51
C CYS A 98 -18.50 -3.58 -11.39
N ASP A 99 -18.27 -4.53 -10.49
CA ASP A 99 -19.11 -4.73 -9.31
C ASP A 99 -19.22 -3.47 -8.41
N PRO A 100 -18.20 -2.57 -8.31
CA PRO A 100 -18.32 -1.29 -7.62
C PRO A 100 -19.48 -0.39 -8.09
N GLU A 101 -19.97 -0.56 -9.34
CA GLU A 101 -21.09 0.23 -9.86
C GLU A 101 -22.37 0.04 -9.03
N MET A 102 -22.52 -1.09 -8.34
CA MET A 102 -23.61 -1.32 -7.40
C MET A 102 -23.60 -0.38 -6.20
N LEU A 103 -22.43 0.20 -5.86
CA LEU A 103 -22.24 1.20 -4.82
C LEU A 103 -22.21 2.64 -5.37
N GLY A 104 -22.37 2.82 -6.69
CA GLY A 104 -22.26 4.12 -7.34
C GLY A 104 -20.82 4.56 -7.65
N GLU A 105 -19.87 3.64 -7.55
CA GLU A 105 -18.46 3.85 -7.88
C GLU A 105 -18.17 3.40 -9.33
N PRO A 106 -17.19 4.00 -10.03
CA PRO A 106 -16.85 3.61 -11.39
C PRO A 106 -16.18 2.23 -11.44
N CYS A 107 -16.28 1.54 -12.59
CA CYS A 107 -15.44 0.37 -12.83
C CYS A 107 -13.95 0.72 -12.67
N HIS A 108 -13.21 -0.23 -12.13
CA HIS A 108 -11.78 -0.07 -11.84
C HIS A 108 -11.01 -1.35 -12.21
N LEU A 109 -9.70 -1.32 -12.08
CA LEU A 109 -8.86 -2.49 -12.32
C LEU A 109 -9.15 -3.56 -11.28
N LYS A 110 -9.06 -4.82 -11.66
CA LYS A 110 -9.16 -5.94 -10.71
C LYS A 110 -7.88 -6.15 -9.91
N VAL A 111 -6.73 -5.76 -10.48
CA VAL A 111 -5.42 -5.75 -9.82
C VAL A 111 -4.76 -4.41 -10.11
N PRO A 112 -4.13 -3.75 -9.13
CA PRO A 112 -3.49 -2.46 -9.37
C PRO A 112 -2.35 -2.61 -10.38
N LEU A 113 -2.10 -1.57 -11.17
CA LEU A 113 -0.89 -1.50 -11.99
C LEU A 113 0.37 -1.44 -11.12
N ASP A 114 1.53 -1.69 -11.73
CA ASP A 114 2.82 -1.44 -11.10
C ASP A 114 2.97 0.06 -10.76
N TYR A 115 3.77 0.36 -9.73
CA TYR A 115 3.87 1.72 -9.17
C TYR A 115 4.42 2.71 -10.22
N SER A 116 5.31 2.32 -11.11
CA SER A 116 5.78 3.20 -12.19
C SER A 116 4.70 3.58 -13.20
N GLU A 117 3.62 2.79 -13.29
CA GLU A 117 2.53 2.93 -14.26
C GLU A 117 1.18 3.32 -13.62
N SER A 118 1.12 3.45 -12.29
CA SER A 118 -0.14 3.67 -11.57
C SER A 118 -0.43 5.13 -11.26
N VAL A 119 -1.71 5.42 -11.13
CA VAL A 119 -2.27 6.77 -11.27
C VAL A 119 -1.73 7.74 -10.21
N LYS A 120 -1.57 7.32 -8.94
CA LYS A 120 -1.02 8.10 -7.79
C LYS A 120 -0.61 7.12 -6.67
N HIS A 121 0.18 7.57 -5.70
CA HIS A 121 0.78 6.66 -4.71
C HIS A 121 0.49 6.94 -3.25
N ASN A 122 -0.07 8.09 -2.84
CA ASN A 122 -0.39 8.21 -1.42
C ASN A 122 -1.41 7.14 -1.03
N PHE A 123 -1.17 6.53 0.13
CA PHE A 123 -1.91 5.35 0.59
C PHE A 123 -3.37 5.64 0.95
N ASP A 124 -3.86 6.86 0.71
CA ASP A 124 -5.26 7.28 0.91
C ASP A 124 -6.06 7.31 -0.40
N GLN A 125 -5.43 7.02 -1.55
CA GLN A 125 -6.05 7.09 -2.86
C GLN A 125 -6.34 5.72 -3.48
N GLN A 126 -7.37 5.70 -4.33
CA GLN A 126 -7.77 4.53 -5.10
C GLN A 126 -6.66 4.05 -6.05
N VAL A 127 -6.01 2.92 -5.69
CA VAL A 127 -4.89 2.34 -6.45
C VAL A 127 -5.34 1.57 -7.69
N PHE A 128 -6.62 1.21 -7.76
CA PHE A 128 -7.21 0.44 -8.86
C PHE A 128 -7.67 1.33 -10.04
N LYS A 129 -7.41 2.63 -10.03
CA LYS A 129 -7.86 3.52 -11.11
C LYS A 129 -7.24 3.15 -12.47
N ILE A 130 -8.10 3.06 -13.49
CA ILE A 130 -7.70 2.84 -14.88
C ILE A 130 -7.12 4.12 -15.51
N LYS A 131 -7.56 5.29 -15.02
CA LYS A 131 -7.23 6.60 -15.57
C LYS A 131 -7.05 7.65 -14.49
N SER A 132 -6.09 8.56 -14.69
CA SER A 132 -5.86 9.71 -13.84
C SER A 132 -6.91 10.80 -14.01
N ASP A 133 -7.34 11.40 -12.90
CA ASP A 133 -8.24 12.56 -12.93
C ASP A 133 -7.50 13.82 -13.46
N SER A 134 -6.20 13.94 -13.16
CA SER A 134 -5.31 15.02 -13.63
C SER A 134 -3.83 14.61 -13.55
N GLY A 135 -2.98 15.23 -14.38
CA GLY A 135 -1.53 14.96 -14.45
C GLY A 135 -0.63 16.14 -14.06
N TYR A 136 -1.10 17.03 -13.19
CA TYR A 136 -0.39 18.24 -12.77
C TYR A 136 -0.11 18.27 -11.25
N GLY A 137 -0.03 17.10 -10.62
CA GLY A 137 0.15 16.95 -9.18
C GLY A 137 1.61 16.70 -8.79
N ILE A 138 1.90 16.97 -7.51
CA ILE A 138 3.13 16.52 -6.85
C ILE A 138 2.70 15.69 -5.65
N GLU A 139 3.31 14.52 -5.48
CA GLU A 139 3.07 13.62 -4.38
C GLU A 139 3.93 13.98 -3.16
N TYR A 140 3.48 13.57 -1.97
CA TYR A 140 4.28 13.79 -0.77
C TYR A 140 5.43 12.78 -0.69
N PRO A 141 6.67 13.21 -0.37
CA PRO A 141 7.80 12.29 -0.22
C PRO A 141 7.58 11.19 0.82
N THR A 142 6.62 11.39 1.74
CA THR A 142 6.22 10.44 2.77
C THR A 142 5.80 9.09 2.20
N VAL A 143 5.26 9.04 0.98
CA VAL A 143 4.87 7.80 0.32
C VAL A 143 6.02 6.80 0.17
N TYR A 144 7.23 7.31 -0.08
CA TYR A 144 8.44 6.51 -0.11
C TYR A 144 9.12 6.48 1.25
N LEU A 145 9.29 7.65 1.88
CA LEU A 145 10.11 7.80 3.08
C LEU A 145 9.54 7.04 4.27
N LEU A 146 8.22 7.02 4.46
CA LEU A 146 7.59 6.39 5.60
C LEU A 146 7.81 4.86 5.63
N PRO A 147 7.39 4.09 4.61
CA PRO A 147 7.62 2.65 4.57
C PRO A 147 9.12 2.30 4.57
N TYR A 148 9.94 3.07 3.84
CA TYR A 148 11.38 2.85 3.80
C TYR A 148 12.03 3.00 5.19
N TRP A 149 11.76 4.11 5.89
CA TRP A 149 12.36 4.36 7.20
C TRP A 149 11.81 3.46 8.30
N ILE A 150 10.53 3.08 8.23
CA ILE A 150 9.96 2.04 9.11
C ILE A 150 10.71 0.71 8.89
N GLY A 151 10.86 0.29 7.63
CA GLY A 151 11.59 -0.93 7.28
C GLY A 151 13.05 -0.91 7.76
N ARG A 152 13.73 0.24 7.64
CA ARG A 152 15.09 0.44 8.17
C ARG A 152 15.14 0.43 9.70
N TYR A 153 14.21 1.10 10.37
CA TYR A 153 14.17 1.22 11.83
C TYR A 153 13.96 -0.15 12.51
N TYR A 154 13.05 -0.97 11.96
CA TYR A 154 12.77 -2.32 12.43
C TYR A 154 13.70 -3.39 11.82
N LYS A 155 14.74 -2.98 11.06
CA LYS A 155 15.76 -3.87 10.47
C LYS A 155 15.22 -4.92 9.49
N ILE A 156 14.05 -4.68 8.90
CA ILE A 156 13.51 -5.45 7.78
C ILE A 156 14.33 -5.18 6.53
N ILE A 157 14.55 -3.90 6.23
CA ILE A 157 15.45 -3.46 5.17
C ILE A 157 16.84 -3.29 5.76
N LYS A 158 17.82 -4.01 5.22
CA LYS A 158 19.24 -3.89 5.59
C LYS A 158 20.00 -3.08 4.57
N GLU A 159 21.01 -2.36 5.04
CA GLU A 159 21.97 -1.72 4.16
C GLU A 159 22.83 -2.82 3.51
N SER A 160 23.02 -2.76 2.19
CA SER A 160 24.00 -3.61 1.54
C SER A 160 25.38 -3.25 2.07
N GLU A 161 26.19 -4.25 2.43
CA GLU A 161 27.61 -4.01 2.70
C GLU A 161 28.21 -3.35 1.46
N LYS A 162 28.64 -2.08 1.58
CA LYS A 162 29.39 -1.43 0.52
C LYS A 162 30.77 -2.08 0.51
N ASP A 163 31.05 -2.90 -0.50
CA ASP A 163 32.41 -3.09 -0.97
C ASP A 163 32.89 -1.73 -1.50
N LEU A 164 33.43 -0.91 -0.60
CA LEU A 164 34.18 0.30 -0.93
C LEU A 164 35.42 -0.16 -1.72
N LYS A 165 35.29 -0.18 -3.05
CA LYS A 165 36.43 -0.22 -3.97
C LYS A 165 37.07 1.15 -4.07
#